data_AF-A0AAV4GD02-F1
#
_entry.id   AF-A0AAV4GD02-F1
#
_cell.length_a   1.000
_cell.length_b   1.000
_cell.length_c   1.000
_cell.angle_alpha   90.00
_cell.angle_beta   90.00
_cell.angle_gamma   90.00
#
_symmetry.space_group_name_H-M   'P 1'
#
loop_
_entity.id
_entity.type
_entity.pdbx_description
1 polymer ?
#
loop_
_entity_poly.entity_id
_entity_poly.type
_entity_poly.pdbx_seq_one_letter_code
_entity_poly.pdbx_strand_id
1 'polypeptide(L)'
;MEYASPAWSTAATSNLTSPSKTQNQNLRIVLGAIKSTPIKQLHKQAEMDTLENRREQRTLTLYEKSKRNPTHPLHNILREKTKNRLKSRKSPNHVMKEKFEENQDLLWQTDRYESLKLAESPWENTE
;
A
#
# COMPACT_ATOMS: atom_id res chain seq x y z
N MET A 1 3.81 9.45 5.11
CA MET A 1 4.52 8.26 4.59
C MET A 1 3.66 7.36 3.70
N GLU A 2 2.32 7.50 3.66
CA GLU A 2 1.49 6.56 2.88
C GLU A 2 1.41 6.86 1.37
N TYR A 3 1.75 8.07 0.92
CA TYR A 3 1.69 8.43 -0.51
C TYR A 3 2.57 7.55 -1.40
N ALA A 4 3.84 7.35 -1.01
CA ALA A 4 4.79 6.54 -1.77
C ALA A 4 4.72 5.04 -1.46
N SER A 5 3.76 4.61 -0.63
CA SER A 5 3.61 3.22 -0.20
C SER A 5 3.57 2.21 -1.37
N PRO A 6 2.79 2.44 -2.44
CA PRO A 6 2.73 1.51 -3.56
C PRO A 6 4.04 1.36 -4.34
N ALA A 7 4.92 2.37 -4.30
CA ALA A 7 6.24 2.27 -4.94
C ALA A 7 7.12 1.21 -4.25
N TRP A 8 6.89 0.96 -2.96
CA TRP A 8 7.62 -0.06 -2.20
C TRP A 8 7.03 -1.46 -2.35
N SER A 9 5.94 -1.64 -3.10
CA SER A 9 5.35 -2.97 -3.37
C SER A 9 6.35 -3.95 -4.02
N THR A 10 7.28 -3.43 -4.82
CA THR A 10 8.31 -4.24 -5.51
C THR A 10 9.64 -4.31 -4.77
N ALA A 11 9.75 -3.63 -3.62
CA ALA A 11 10.98 -3.64 -2.84
C ALA A 11 11.18 -5.00 -2.14
N ALA A 12 12.43 -5.36 -1.91
CA ALA A 12 12.77 -6.57 -1.16
C ALA A 12 12.25 -6.46 0.29
N THR A 13 11.76 -7.58 0.84
CA THR A 13 11.22 -7.66 2.21
C THR A 13 12.24 -7.23 3.27
N SER A 14 13.53 -7.47 3.03
CA SER A 14 14.64 -7.02 3.88
C SER A 14 14.61 -5.51 4.13
N ASN A 15 14.36 -4.72 3.08
CA ASN A 15 14.29 -3.25 3.16
C ASN A 15 13.05 -2.77 3.91
N LEU A 16 11.99 -3.58 3.95
CA LEU A 16 10.73 -3.25 4.61
C LEU A 16 10.74 -3.51 6.12
N THR A 17 11.71 -4.29 6.62
CA THR A 17 11.82 -4.61 8.05
C THR A 17 12.21 -3.40 8.91
N SER A 18 13.11 -2.54 8.41
CA SER A 18 13.62 -1.38 9.15
C SER A 18 12.53 -0.32 9.43
N PRO A 19 11.72 0.11 8.44
CA PRO A 19 10.60 1.02 8.69
C PRO A 19 9.57 0.45 9.67
N SER A 20 9.22 -0.83 9.58
CA SER A 20 8.27 -1.47 10.49
C SER A 20 8.79 -1.50 11.93
N LYS A 21 10.08 -1.80 12.14
CA LYS A 21 10.71 -1.78 13.47
C LYS A 21 10.71 -0.38 14.07
N THR A 22 11.08 0.63 13.28
CA THR A 22 11.09 2.03 13.71
C THR A 22 9.69 2.50 14.11
N GLN A 23 8.66 2.19 13.30
CA GLN A 23 7.29 2.54 13.65
C GLN A 23 6.83 1.85 14.94
N ASN A 24 7.10 0.54 15.09
CA ASN A 24 6.72 -0.19 16.30
C ASN A 24 7.40 0.39 17.55
N GLN A 25 8.65 0.84 17.44
CA GLN A 25 9.34 1.49 18.55
C GLN A 25 8.70 2.85 18.90
N ASN A 26 8.37 3.65 17.89
CA ASN A 26 7.70 4.95 18.11
C ASN A 26 6.32 4.79 18.75
N LEU A 27 5.53 3.79 18.30
CA LEU A 27 4.24 3.48 18.90
C LEU A 27 4.38 3.09 20.37
N ARG A 28 5.44 2.37 20.75
CA ARG A 28 5.70 2.06 22.17
C ARG A 28 5.95 3.31 23.00
N ILE A 29 6.76 4.23 22.48
CA ILE A 29 7.06 5.49 23.17
C ILE A 29 5.79 6.31 23.35
N VAL A 30 4.99 6.47 22.29
CA VAL A 30 3.75 7.27 22.32
C VAL A 30 2.71 6.67 23.27
N LEU A 31 2.53 5.35 23.27
CA LEU A 31 1.54 4.67 24.09
C LEU A 31 2.03 4.39 25.53
N GLY A 32 3.29 4.72 25.85
CA GLY A 32 3.91 4.31 27.12
C GLY A 32 4.03 2.78 27.28
N ALA A 33 4.06 2.04 26.17
CA ALA A 33 4.12 0.58 26.19
C ALA A 33 5.55 0.08 26.42
N ILE A 34 5.68 -1.00 27.18
CA ILE A 34 6.97 -1.64 27.46
C ILE A 34 7.49 -2.44 26.25
N LYS A 35 8.79 -2.76 26.25
CA LYS A 35 9.43 -3.51 25.16
C LYS A 35 8.81 -4.88 24.90
N SER A 36 8.30 -5.54 25.95
CA SER A 36 7.70 -6.88 25.87
C SER A 36 6.27 -6.89 25.32
N THR A 37 5.60 -5.74 25.16
CA THR A 37 4.24 -5.70 24.64
C THR A 37 4.19 -6.33 23.23
N PRO A 38 3.33 -7.34 22.98
CA PRO A 38 3.15 -7.94 21.67
C PRO A 38 2.77 -6.91 20.60
N ILE A 39 3.32 -7.04 19.38
CA ILE A 39 3.07 -6.11 18.27
C ILE A 39 1.56 -6.02 17.94
N LYS A 40 0.83 -7.14 17.96
CA LYS A 40 -0.62 -7.15 17.70
C LYS A 40 -1.39 -6.30 18.72
N GLN A 41 -1.02 -6.36 19.99
CA GLN A 41 -1.65 -5.56 21.04
C GLN A 41 -1.29 -4.08 20.91
N LEU A 42 -0.04 -3.78 20.53
CA LEU A 42 0.42 -2.42 20.30
C LEU A 42 -0.40 -1.70 19.23
N HIS A 43 -0.60 -2.36 18.08
CA HIS A 43 -1.40 -1.84 16.97
C HIS A 43 -2.89 -1.75 17.32
N LYS A 44 -3.41 -2.74 18.07
CA LYS A 44 -4.79 -2.70 18.59
C LYS A 44 -5.03 -1.53 19.54
N GLN A 45 -4.10 -1.26 20.46
CA GLN A 45 -4.18 -0.14 21.39
C GLN A 45 -3.98 1.21 20.71
N ALA A 46 -3.20 1.25 19.64
CA ALA A 46 -3.08 2.44 18.79
C ALA A 46 -4.30 2.69 17.90
N GLU A 47 -5.23 1.73 17.80
CA GLU A 47 -6.31 1.71 16.80
C GLU A 47 -5.78 1.88 15.35
N MET A 48 -4.60 1.30 15.08
CA MET A 48 -3.93 1.40 13.78
C MET A 48 -3.59 0.02 13.22
N ASP A 49 -3.70 -0.13 11.91
CA ASP A 49 -3.19 -1.30 11.21
C ASP A 49 -1.66 -1.30 11.10
N THR A 50 -1.10 -2.51 10.99
CA THR A 50 0.34 -2.68 10.75
C THR A 50 0.76 -1.97 9.46
N LEU A 51 2.03 -1.55 9.41
CA LEU A 51 2.57 -0.87 8.21
C LEU A 51 2.49 -1.75 6.96
N GLU A 52 2.60 -3.06 7.13
CA GLU A 52 2.47 -4.03 6.05
C GLU A 52 1.06 -4.04 5.48
N ASN A 53 0.04 -4.25 6.31
CA ASN A 53 -1.35 -4.28 5.89
C ASN A 53 -1.75 -2.97 5.20
N ARG A 54 -1.36 -1.82 5.77
CA ARG A 54 -1.64 -0.51 5.15
C ARG A 54 -0.96 -0.35 3.80
N ARG A 55 0.25 -0.89 3.63
CA ARG A 55 0.94 -0.82 2.33
C ARG A 55 0.26 -1.68 1.28
N GLU A 56 -0.14 -2.87 1.67
CA GLU A 56 -0.88 -3.79 0.79
C GLU A 56 -2.22 -3.17 0.38
N GLN A 57 -3.03 -2.69 1.32
CA GLN A 57 -4.30 -2.00 1.03
C GLN A 57 -4.11 -0.85 0.03
N ARG A 58 -3.12 0.03 0.24
CA ARG A 58 -2.84 1.15 -0.67
C ARG A 58 -2.40 0.68 -2.06
N THR A 59 -1.60 -0.38 -2.12
CA THR A 59 -1.15 -0.99 -3.39
C THR A 59 -2.33 -1.54 -4.18
N LEU A 60 -3.23 -2.26 -3.50
CA LEU A 60 -4.45 -2.81 -4.08
C LEU A 60 -5.38 -1.70 -4.59
N THR A 61 -5.60 -0.67 -3.78
CA THR A 61 -6.41 0.49 -4.19
C THR A 61 -5.81 1.17 -5.43
N LEU A 62 -4.49 1.37 -5.48
CA LEU A 62 -3.84 1.99 -6.64
C LEU A 62 -3.98 1.13 -7.90
N TYR A 63 -3.78 -0.17 -7.76
CA TYR A 63 -3.93 -1.12 -8.87
C TYR A 63 -5.35 -1.09 -9.43
N GLU A 64 -6.38 -1.16 -8.57
CA GLU A 64 -7.78 -1.08 -8.99
C GLU A 64 -8.14 0.28 -9.59
N LYS A 65 -7.70 1.39 -9.01
CA LYS A 65 -7.87 2.73 -9.60
C LYS A 65 -7.29 2.80 -11.01
N SER A 66 -6.06 2.33 -11.18
CA SER A 66 -5.38 2.32 -12.47
C SER A 66 -6.09 1.43 -13.49
N LYS A 67 -6.75 0.35 -13.05
CA LYS A 67 -7.49 -0.58 -13.91
C LYS A 67 -8.82 0.00 -14.37
N ARG A 68 -9.53 0.70 -13.49
CA ARG A 68 -10.88 1.28 -13.73
C ARG A 68 -10.85 2.63 -14.44
N ASN A 69 -9.86 3.47 -14.15
CA ASN A 69 -9.75 4.81 -14.74
C ASN A 69 -8.76 4.80 -15.93
N PRO A 70 -9.24 4.95 -17.18
CA PRO A 70 -8.38 5.00 -18.36
C PRO A 70 -7.50 6.24 -18.44
N THR A 71 -7.91 7.35 -17.81
CA THR A 71 -7.15 8.62 -17.76
C THR A 71 -6.01 8.56 -16.74
N HIS A 72 -5.96 7.54 -15.88
CA HIS A 72 -4.94 7.44 -14.84
C HIS A 72 -3.55 7.19 -15.45
N PRO A 73 -2.48 7.90 -14.99
CA PRO A 73 -1.13 7.77 -15.58
C PRO A 73 -0.60 6.33 -15.62
N LEU A 74 -0.94 5.52 -14.62
CA LEU A 74 -0.52 4.12 -14.55
C LEU A 74 -1.36 3.14 -15.39
N HIS A 75 -2.47 3.58 -16.01
CA HIS A 75 -3.39 2.69 -16.74
C HIS A 75 -2.69 1.92 -17.86
N ASN A 76 -1.98 2.65 -18.73
CA ASN A 76 -1.25 2.06 -19.86
C ASN A 76 0.03 1.35 -19.37
N ILE A 77 0.76 1.97 -18.43
CA ILE A 77 2.03 1.45 -17.90
C ILE A 77 1.85 0.07 -17.26
N LEU A 78 0.76 -0.16 -16.52
CA LEU A 78 0.51 -1.44 -15.89
C LEU A 78 -0.01 -2.50 -16.88
N ARG A 79 -0.67 -2.09 -17.97
CA ARG A 79 -1.17 -3.03 -19.00
C ARG A 79 -0.09 -3.47 -19.98
N GLU A 80 0.87 -2.59 -20.27
CA GLU A 80 1.95 -2.89 -21.20
C GLU A 80 2.89 -3.97 -20.67
N LYS A 81 3.31 -4.87 -21.57
CA LYS A 81 4.33 -5.87 -21.24
C LYS A 81 5.67 -5.17 -21.12
N THR A 82 6.32 -5.29 -19.96
CA THR A 82 7.69 -4.81 -19.79
C THR A 82 8.64 -5.59 -20.71
N LYS A 83 9.14 -4.93 -21.76
CA LYS A 83 10.14 -5.49 -22.67
C LYS A 83 11.51 -5.54 -21.98
N ASN A 84 12.35 -6.52 -22.31
CA ASN A 84 13.76 -6.64 -21.88
C ASN A 84 14.01 -6.70 -20.36
N ARG A 85 13.02 -7.10 -19.55
CA ARG A 85 13.19 -7.27 -18.10
C ARG A 85 13.84 -8.62 -17.77
N LEU A 86 14.80 -8.61 -16.83
CA LEU A 86 15.39 -9.82 -16.26
C LEU A 86 14.31 -10.72 -15.62
N LYS A 87 14.34 -12.02 -15.92
CA LYS A 87 13.37 -13.01 -15.39
C LYS A 87 13.31 -13.06 -13.86
N SER A 88 14.43 -12.75 -13.19
CA SER A 88 14.52 -12.73 -11.73
C SER A 88 13.80 -11.55 -11.07
N ARG A 89 13.43 -10.50 -11.84
CA ARG A 89 12.74 -9.31 -11.32
C ARG A 89 11.28 -9.34 -11.73
N LYS A 90 10.37 -9.42 -10.75
CA LYS A 90 8.93 -9.29 -11.00
C LYS A 90 8.60 -7.87 -11.49
N SER A 91 7.72 -7.76 -12.47
CA SER A 91 7.17 -6.46 -12.90
C SER A 91 6.21 -5.94 -11.82
N PRO A 92 6.09 -4.61 -11.61
CA PRO A 92 5.09 -4.06 -10.70
C PRO A 92 3.68 -4.60 -10.96
N ASN A 93 3.28 -4.75 -12.23
CA ASN A 93 1.99 -5.36 -12.57
C ASN A 93 1.87 -6.80 -12.07
N HIS A 94 2.92 -7.62 -12.22
CA HIS A 94 2.88 -9.01 -11.75
C HIS A 94 2.76 -9.10 -10.22
N VAL A 95 3.52 -8.26 -9.49
CA VAL A 95 3.43 -8.20 -8.02
C VAL A 95 2.06 -7.71 -7.57
N MET A 96 1.55 -6.64 -8.17
CA MET A 96 0.24 -6.10 -7.81
C MET A 96 -0.89 -7.06 -8.16
N LYS A 97 -0.79 -7.79 -9.27
CA LYS A 97 -1.76 -8.81 -9.67
C LYS A 97 -1.74 -10.01 -8.72
N GLU A 98 -0.56 -10.53 -8.39
CA GLU A 98 -0.38 -11.61 -7.41
C GLU A 98 -0.99 -11.20 -6.06
N LYS A 99 -0.62 -10.01 -5.56
CA LYS A 99 -1.19 -9.45 -4.33
C LYS A 99 -2.70 -9.23 -4.40
N PHE A 100 -3.21 -8.86 -5.56
CA PHE A 100 -4.65 -8.68 -5.78
C PHE A 100 -5.39 -10.01 -5.77
N GLU A 101 -4.83 -11.06 -6.35
CA GLU A 101 -5.40 -12.42 -6.31
C GLU A 101 -5.36 -13.01 -4.89
N GLU A 102 -4.30 -12.76 -4.13
CA GLU A 102 -4.16 -13.18 -2.73
C GLU A 102 -5.17 -12.48 -1.79
N ASN A 103 -5.42 -11.19 -2.02
CA ASN A 103 -6.12 -10.31 -1.07
C ASN A 103 -7.45 -9.76 -1.62
N GLN A 104 -8.18 -10.53 -2.43
CA GLN A 104 -9.46 -10.11 -3.00
C GLN A 104 -10.51 -9.77 -1.92
N ASP A 105 -10.38 -10.40 -0.76
CA ASP A 105 -11.20 -10.21 0.43
C ASP A 105 -10.92 -8.89 1.17
N LEU A 106 -9.70 -8.37 1.14
CA LEU A 106 -9.39 -7.12 1.84
C LEU A 106 -9.97 -5.86 1.16
N LEU A 107 -10.36 -5.97 -0.11
CA LEU A 107 -10.87 -4.84 -0.90
C LEU A 107 -12.28 -4.39 -0.48
N TRP A 108 -13.14 -5.33 -0.07
CA TRP A 108 -14.53 -5.04 0.29
C TRP A 108 -14.70 -4.45 1.69
N GLN A 109 -13.65 -4.48 2.53
CA GLN A 109 -13.69 -3.96 3.91
C GLN A 109 -13.44 -2.44 4.00
N THR A 110 -13.05 -1.79 2.91
CA THR A 110 -12.71 -0.36 2.95
C THR A 110 -13.85 0.51 2.42
N ASP A 111 -14.64 1.10 3.31
CA ASP A 111 -15.62 2.17 2.99
C ASP A 111 -14.98 3.40 2.29
N ARG A 112 -13.63 3.48 2.28
CA ARG A 112 -12.88 4.43 1.46
C ARG A 112 -13.04 4.20 -0.06
N TYR A 113 -13.65 3.12 -0.51
CA TYR A 113 -13.92 2.88 -1.93
C TYR A 113 -14.94 3.87 -2.51
N GLU A 114 -15.88 4.37 -1.71
CA GLU A 114 -16.89 5.33 -2.15
C GLU A 114 -16.37 6.77 -2.17
N SER A 115 -15.55 7.18 -1.20
CA SER A 115 -14.97 8.54 -1.16
C SER A 115 -13.93 8.81 -2.25
N LEU A 116 -13.44 7.76 -2.91
CA LEU A 116 -12.50 7.86 -4.03
C LEU A 116 -13.17 8.05 -5.39
N LYS A 117 -14.51 8.06 -5.46
CA LYS A 117 -15.24 8.39 -6.68
C LYS A 117 -15.33 9.90 -6.96
N LEU A 118 -14.96 10.77 -6.00
CA LEU A 118 -15.29 12.21 -6.07
C LEU A 118 -14.21 13.18 -5.56
N ALA A 119 -13.05 12.72 -5.10
CA ALA A 119 -11.99 13.65 -4.72
C ALA A 119 -11.22 14.09 -5.97
N GLU A 120 -11.66 15.19 -6.59
CA GLU A 120 -10.83 15.99 -7.50
C GLU A 120 -9.48 16.24 -6.85
N SER A 121 -8.43 16.17 -7.66
CA SER A 121 -7.10 16.32 -7.14
C SER A 121 -6.92 17.75 -6.60
N PRO A 122 -6.30 17.98 -5.42
CA PRO A 122 -6.23 19.33 -4.82
C PRO A 122 -5.49 20.39 -5.66
N TRP A 123 -4.88 19.98 -6.77
CA TRP A 123 -4.13 20.79 -7.72
C TRP A 123 -4.81 20.91 -9.09
N GLU A 124 -6.04 20.42 -9.26
CA GLU A 124 -6.84 20.59 -10.49
C GLU A 124 -7.71 21.86 -10.45
N ASN A 125 -7.85 22.52 -9.29
CA ASN A 125 -8.69 23.71 -9.08
C ASN A 125 -7.87 24.99 -8.82
N THR A 126 -6.86 25.25 -9.64
CA THR A 126 -6.13 26.52 -9.64
C THR A 126 -6.06 27.09 -11.05
N GLU A 127 -7.19 27.55 -11.56
CA GLU A 127 -7.31 28.54 -12.65
C GLU A 127 -8.33 29.60 -12.24
#